data_AF-A0A7X5N3V6-F1
#
_entry.id   AF-A0A7X5N3V6-F1
#
_cell.length_a   1.000
_cell.length_b   1.000
_cell.length_c   1.000
_cell.angle_alpha   90.00
_cell.angle_beta   90.00
_cell.angle_gamma   90.00
#
_symmetry.space_group_name_H-M   'P 1'
#
loop_
_entity.id
_entity.type
_entity.pdbx_description
1 polymer ?
#
loop_
_entity_poly.entity_id
_entity_poly.type
_entity_poly.pdbx_seq_one_letter_code
_entity_poly.pdbx_strand_id
1 'polypeptide(L)'
;GPYARAAGHPDTQVRIHPSAASATRPADSVISAPKGWYDAGDYNKYIVNSGISTYTLLAAYEQYPALFKAQALTIPDDAPGVPGILQETWWNLEWMLAMQDPADGGVYHKLTDKQFDGLVMPAQATQQRYVVMKATAA
;
A
#
# COMPACT_ATOMS: atom_id res chain seq x y z
N GLY A 1 20.58 -0.25 8.22
CA GLY A 1 21.74 0.04 7.34
C GLY A 1 21.85 1.53 7.07
N PRO A 2 22.72 1.98 6.14
CA PRO A 2 22.95 3.40 5.85
C PRO A 2 21.70 4.13 5.34
N TYR A 3 20.72 3.40 4.80
CA TYR A 3 19.43 3.93 4.32
C TYR A 3 18.28 3.75 5.33
N ALA A 4 18.59 3.51 6.61
CA ALA A 4 17.58 3.47 7.66
C ALA A 4 16.94 4.86 7.84
N ARG A 5 15.63 4.88 8.12
CA ARG A 5 14.85 6.11 8.29
C ARG A 5 13.77 5.90 9.35
N ALA A 6 13.22 7.00 9.86
CA ALA A 6 12.01 6.96 10.68
C ALA A 6 10.79 6.49 9.87
N ALA A 7 9.80 5.93 10.55
CA ALA A 7 8.51 5.62 9.95
C ALA A 7 7.83 6.91 9.43
N GLY A 8 7.23 6.81 8.25
CA GLY A 8 6.42 7.88 7.65
C GLY A 8 5.09 7.32 7.17
N HIS A 9 4.07 8.17 7.13
CA HIS A 9 2.72 7.81 6.69
C HIS A 9 2.19 6.51 7.32
N PRO A 10 1.84 6.52 8.62
CA PRO A 10 1.24 5.34 9.26
C PRO A 10 -0.10 4.95 8.64
N ASP A 11 -0.77 5.89 7.96
CA ASP A 11 -2.03 5.70 7.25
C ASP A 11 -3.16 5.10 8.11
N THR A 12 -3.16 5.43 9.40
CA THR A 12 -4.20 5.06 10.36
C THR A 12 -5.33 6.09 10.47
N GLN A 13 -5.17 7.26 9.83
CA GLN A 13 -6.13 8.36 9.82
C GLN A 13 -6.34 8.90 8.40
N VAL A 14 -6.73 8.02 7.48
CA VAL A 14 -6.97 8.36 6.07
C VAL A 14 -8.41 8.79 5.89
N ARG A 15 -8.65 9.88 5.16
CA ARG A 15 -10.01 10.40 4.95
C ARG A 15 -10.63 9.90 3.66
N ILE A 16 -11.94 9.70 3.67
CA ILE A 16 -12.72 9.50 2.44
C ILE A 16 -12.82 10.84 1.71
N HIS A 17 -12.23 10.94 0.52
CA HIS A 17 -12.44 12.09 -0.36
C HIS A 17 -13.91 12.15 -0.81
N PRO A 18 -14.51 13.33 -1.10
CA PRO A 18 -15.88 13.42 -1.61
C PRO A 18 -16.17 12.53 -2.84
N SER A 19 -15.17 12.30 -3.70
CA SER A 19 -15.32 11.40 -4.86
C SER A 19 -15.43 9.91 -4.49
N ALA A 20 -15.13 9.54 -3.24
CA ALA A 20 -15.11 8.18 -2.72
C ALA A 20 -16.23 7.93 -1.69
N ALA A 21 -17.06 8.94 -1.43
CA ALA A 21 -18.12 8.87 -0.43
C ALA A 21 -19.16 7.81 -0.81
N SER A 22 -19.63 7.08 0.20
CA SER A 22 -20.73 6.12 0.10
C SER A 22 -21.74 6.36 1.22
N ALA A 23 -22.88 5.67 1.18
CA ALA A 23 -23.91 5.78 2.23
C ALA A 23 -23.38 5.41 3.63
N THR A 24 -22.46 4.44 3.71
CA THR A 24 -21.86 3.95 4.96
C THR A 24 -20.56 4.66 5.32
N ARG A 25 -19.94 5.35 4.36
CA ARG A 25 -18.69 6.09 4.51
C ARG A 25 -18.82 7.46 3.82
N PRO A 26 -19.50 8.43 4.45
CA PRO A 26 -19.60 9.78 3.91
C PRO A 26 -18.21 10.45 3.79
N ALA A 27 -18.14 11.56 3.05
CA ALA A 27 -16.91 12.34 2.92
C ALA A 27 -16.33 12.72 4.30
N ASP A 28 -15.01 12.78 4.39
CA ASP A 28 -14.23 13.00 5.62
C ASP A 28 -14.34 11.90 6.70
N SER A 29 -15.09 10.80 6.46
CA SER A 29 -14.97 9.61 7.31
C SER A 29 -13.52 9.15 7.39
N VAL A 30 -13.12 8.68 8.57
CA VAL A 30 -11.76 8.20 8.82
C VAL A 30 -11.71 6.68 8.67
N ILE A 31 -10.75 6.20 7.89
CA ILE A 31 -10.40 4.79 7.75
C ILE A 31 -8.92 4.58 8.03
N SER A 32 -8.54 3.32 8.25
CA SER A 32 -7.16 2.88 8.43
C SER A 32 -6.75 2.00 7.26
N ALA A 33 -5.63 2.33 6.61
CA ALA A 33 -5.05 1.59 5.49
C ALA A 33 -3.50 1.63 5.56
N PRO A 34 -2.90 1.06 6.63
CA PRO A 34 -1.45 1.05 6.86
C PRO A 34 -0.71 0.18 5.84
N LYS A 35 0.63 0.13 5.97
CA LYS A 35 1.53 -0.69 5.14
C LYS A 35 1.52 -0.27 3.65
N GLY A 36 1.85 -1.20 2.76
CA GLY A 36 2.02 -0.92 1.34
C GLY A 36 3.33 -0.21 1.02
N TRP A 37 3.64 -0.17 -0.27
CA TRP A 37 4.82 0.52 -0.78
C TRP A 37 4.46 1.92 -1.26
N TYR A 38 5.40 2.85 -1.13
CA TYR A 38 5.38 4.06 -1.94
C TYR A 38 5.59 3.67 -3.40
N ASP A 39 4.78 4.23 -4.29
CA ASP A 39 4.69 3.78 -5.68
C ASP A 39 5.93 4.13 -6.50
N ALA A 40 6.49 5.32 -6.25
CA ALA A 40 7.60 5.84 -7.02
C ALA A 40 8.43 6.86 -6.21
N GLY A 41 8.77 8.00 -6.83
CA GLY A 41 9.51 9.09 -6.20
C GLY A 41 8.65 9.93 -5.23
N ASP A 42 7.33 9.78 -5.30
CA ASP A 42 6.38 10.35 -4.34
C ASP A 42 5.92 9.30 -3.30
N TYR A 43 5.16 9.74 -2.31
CA TYR A 43 4.75 8.88 -1.19
C TYR A 43 3.33 8.29 -1.33
N ASN A 44 2.65 8.47 -2.45
CA ASN A 44 1.31 7.95 -2.65
C ASN A 44 1.31 6.47 -3.03
N LYS A 45 0.15 5.81 -2.87
CA LYS A 45 -0.04 4.37 -3.08
C LYS A 45 -1.20 4.13 -4.04
N TYR A 46 -1.00 3.34 -5.08
CA TYR A 46 -1.93 3.23 -6.22
C TYR A 46 -2.31 1.77 -6.47
N ILE A 47 -3.61 1.46 -6.39
CA ILE A 47 -4.07 0.05 -6.45
C ILE A 47 -3.73 -0.59 -7.80
N VAL A 48 -3.89 0.15 -8.89
CA VAL A 48 -3.59 -0.33 -10.25
C VAL A 48 -2.14 -0.78 -10.39
N ASN A 49 -1.20 0.13 -10.11
CA ASN A 49 0.22 -0.15 -10.29
C ASN A 49 0.70 -1.22 -9.29
N SER A 50 0.24 -1.12 -8.04
CA SER A 50 0.47 -2.16 -7.04
C SER A 50 -0.07 -3.52 -7.46
N GLY A 51 -1.19 -3.59 -8.18
CA GLY A 51 -1.78 -4.82 -8.68
C GLY A 51 -0.83 -5.58 -9.60
N ILE A 52 -0.29 -4.91 -10.63
CA ILE A 52 0.66 -5.55 -11.54
C ILE A 52 1.98 -5.88 -10.84
N SER A 53 2.53 -4.99 -10.01
CA SER A 53 3.78 -5.24 -9.29
C SER A 53 3.68 -6.43 -8.33
N THR A 54 2.60 -6.50 -7.56
CA THR A 54 2.32 -7.61 -6.63
C THR A 54 2.13 -8.92 -7.38
N TYR A 55 1.34 -8.91 -8.46
CA TYR A 55 1.15 -10.08 -9.32
C TYR A 55 2.48 -10.60 -9.89
N THR A 56 3.34 -9.71 -10.39
CA THR A 56 4.63 -10.11 -10.96
C THR A 56 5.51 -10.82 -9.93
N LEU A 57 5.55 -10.36 -8.67
CA LEU A 57 6.31 -11.03 -7.61
C LEU A 57 5.73 -12.40 -7.26
N LEU A 58 4.41 -12.52 -7.17
CA LEU A 58 3.73 -13.80 -6.93
C LEU A 58 3.99 -14.80 -8.08
N ALA A 59 3.84 -14.35 -9.32
CA ALA A 59 4.09 -15.17 -10.50
C ALA A 59 5.57 -15.60 -10.59
N ALA A 60 6.51 -14.72 -10.23
CA ALA A 60 7.92 -15.07 -10.16
C ALA A 60 8.18 -16.16 -9.12
N TYR A 61 7.57 -16.07 -7.93
CA TYR A 61 7.68 -17.13 -6.93
C TYR A 61 7.08 -18.45 -7.39
N GLU A 62 5.91 -18.42 -8.05
CA GLU A 62 5.25 -19.61 -8.60
C GLU A 62 6.13 -20.31 -9.65
N GLN A 63 6.77 -19.54 -10.54
CA GLN A 63 7.63 -20.07 -11.60
C GLN A 63 9.00 -20.53 -11.11
N TYR A 64 9.57 -19.85 -10.11
CA TYR A 64 10.94 -20.09 -9.64
C TYR A 64 11.04 -20.28 -8.11
N PRO A 65 10.26 -21.18 -7.50
CA PRO A 65 10.17 -21.27 -6.05
C PRO A 65 11.49 -21.66 -5.38
N ALA A 66 12.32 -22.49 -6.02
CA ALA A 66 13.62 -22.89 -5.50
C ALA A 66 14.60 -21.71 -5.40
N LEU A 67 14.58 -20.79 -6.38
CA LEU A 67 15.42 -19.60 -6.38
C LEU A 67 15.11 -18.72 -5.17
N PHE A 68 13.83 -18.41 -4.96
CA PHE A 68 13.40 -17.52 -3.88
C PHE A 68 13.46 -18.17 -2.49
N LYS A 69 13.35 -19.50 -2.39
CA LYS A 69 13.60 -20.24 -1.13
C LYS A 69 15.07 -20.25 -0.73
N ALA A 70 15.98 -20.22 -1.70
CA ALA A 70 17.42 -20.19 -1.44
C ALA A 70 17.94 -18.77 -1.12
N GLN A 71 17.19 -17.72 -1.48
CA GLN A 71 17.55 -16.35 -1.18
C GLN A 71 17.19 -15.99 0.27
N ALA A 72 18.21 -15.62 1.05
CA ALA A 72 18.02 -15.02 2.35
C ALA A 72 17.82 -13.50 2.19
N LEU A 73 16.62 -13.02 2.53
CA LEU A 73 16.34 -11.59 2.66
C LEU A 73 16.24 -11.23 4.14
N THR A 74 16.86 -10.12 4.53
CA THR A 74 16.70 -9.57 5.88
C THR A 74 15.55 -8.57 5.86
N ILE A 75 14.37 -9.03 6.26
CA ILE A 75 13.16 -8.21 6.42
C ILE A 75 12.87 -8.13 7.93
N PRO A 76 12.58 -6.94 8.49
CA PRO A 76 12.12 -6.83 9.88
C PRO A 76 10.84 -7.64 10.12
N ASP A 77 10.66 -8.16 11.34
CA ASP A 77 9.51 -9.00 11.72
C ASP A 77 9.34 -10.24 10.83
N ASP A 78 10.46 -10.94 10.57
CA ASP A 78 10.47 -12.10 9.70
C ASP A 78 9.51 -13.21 10.18
N ALA A 79 8.86 -13.87 9.23
CA ALA A 79 8.07 -15.07 9.45
C ALA A 79 8.94 -16.30 9.09
N PRO A 80 9.49 -17.04 10.08
CA PRO A 80 10.40 -18.15 9.81
C PRO A 80 9.78 -19.19 8.88
N GLY A 81 10.54 -19.60 7.85
CA GLY A 81 10.10 -20.58 6.86
C GLY A 81 9.25 -20.02 5.70
N VAL A 82 8.90 -18.73 5.72
CA VAL A 82 8.24 -18.06 4.58
C VAL A 82 9.31 -17.39 3.71
N PRO A 83 9.38 -17.67 2.39
CA PRO A 83 10.30 -16.99 1.49
C PRO A 83 10.12 -15.47 1.51
N GLY A 84 11.22 -14.71 1.55
CA GLY A 84 11.17 -13.25 1.73
C GLY A 84 10.36 -12.52 0.65
N ILE A 85 10.35 -13.00 -0.60
CA ILE A 85 9.49 -12.45 -1.66
C ILE A 85 8.00 -12.48 -1.29
N LEU A 86 7.54 -13.54 -0.61
CA LEU A 86 6.15 -13.66 -0.18
C LEU A 86 5.86 -12.76 1.02
N GLN A 87 6.82 -12.63 1.94
CA GLN A 87 6.70 -11.71 3.08
C GLN A 87 6.61 -10.25 2.60
N GLU A 88 7.49 -9.86 1.68
CA GLU A 88 7.47 -8.52 1.08
C GLU A 88 6.17 -8.28 0.30
N THR A 89 5.73 -9.24 -0.49
CA THR A 89 4.45 -9.13 -1.22
C THR A 89 3.26 -9.02 -0.26
N TRP A 90 3.29 -9.74 0.86
CA TRP A 90 2.25 -9.68 1.89
C TRP A 90 2.12 -8.27 2.49
N TRP A 91 3.23 -7.57 2.70
CA TRP A 91 3.22 -6.17 3.16
C TRP A 91 2.34 -5.26 2.29
N ASN A 92 2.35 -5.47 0.97
CA ASN A 92 1.53 -4.70 0.05
C ASN A 92 0.10 -5.22 -0.07
N LEU A 93 -0.09 -6.54 -0.06
CA LEU A 93 -1.42 -7.16 -0.07
C LEU A 93 -2.27 -6.73 1.14
N GLU A 94 -1.67 -6.59 2.32
CA GLU A 94 -2.38 -6.09 3.51
C GLU A 94 -2.92 -4.67 3.32
N TRP A 95 -2.13 -3.80 2.67
CA TRP A 95 -2.62 -2.47 2.30
C TRP A 95 -3.73 -2.56 1.24
N MET A 96 -3.56 -3.38 0.21
CA MET A 96 -4.59 -3.55 -0.84
C MET A 96 -5.92 -4.06 -0.27
N LEU A 97 -5.90 -4.97 0.71
CA LEU A 97 -7.10 -5.43 1.41
C LEU A 97 -7.81 -4.30 2.15
N ALA A 98 -7.07 -3.39 2.79
CA ALA A 98 -7.64 -2.24 3.47
C ALA A 98 -8.26 -1.19 2.52
N MET A 99 -7.94 -1.26 1.22
CA MET A 99 -8.49 -0.37 0.19
C MET A 99 -9.86 -0.81 -0.34
N GLN A 100 -10.38 -1.96 0.08
CA GLN A 100 -11.73 -2.41 -0.25
C GLN A 100 -12.76 -1.79 0.72
N ASP A 101 -13.87 -1.30 0.18
CA ASP A 101 -15.02 -0.92 0.99
C ASP A 101 -15.79 -2.19 1.43
N PRO A 102 -15.92 -2.46 2.74
CA PRO A 102 -16.56 -3.67 3.23
C PRO A 102 -18.07 -3.70 2.99
N ALA A 103 -18.70 -2.57 2.65
CA ALA A 103 -20.14 -2.52 2.42
C ALA A 103 -20.54 -2.97 1.00
N ASP A 104 -19.73 -2.67 -0.01
CA ASP A 104 -20.06 -2.94 -1.42
C ASP A 104 -18.98 -3.67 -2.22
N GLY A 105 -17.81 -3.94 -1.61
CA GLY A 105 -16.71 -4.66 -2.24
C GLY A 105 -15.92 -3.85 -3.27
N GLY A 106 -16.28 -2.59 -3.54
CA GLY A 106 -15.55 -1.73 -4.46
C GLY A 106 -14.22 -1.25 -3.85
N VAL A 107 -13.22 -1.05 -4.70
CA VAL A 107 -11.85 -0.73 -4.27
C VAL A 107 -11.52 0.72 -4.62
N TYR A 108 -11.01 1.48 -3.64
CA TYR A 108 -10.56 2.86 -3.87
C TYR A 108 -9.34 2.88 -4.79
N HIS A 109 -9.31 3.78 -5.76
CA HIS A 109 -8.28 3.75 -6.82
C HIS A 109 -6.85 4.03 -6.31
N LYS A 110 -6.71 4.91 -5.31
CA LYS A 110 -5.42 5.25 -4.68
C LYS A 110 -5.61 5.85 -3.28
N LEU A 111 -4.54 5.79 -2.49
CA LEU A 111 -4.35 6.50 -1.24
C LEU A 111 -3.30 7.59 -1.47
N THR A 112 -3.72 8.84 -1.38
CA THR A 112 -2.97 9.98 -1.91
C THR A 112 -3.14 11.23 -1.06
N ASP A 113 -2.18 12.13 -1.17
CA ASP A 113 -2.37 13.52 -0.75
C ASP A 113 -3.09 14.30 -1.86
N LYS A 114 -3.60 15.49 -1.53
CA LYS A 114 -4.25 16.36 -2.54
C LYS A 114 -3.26 16.92 -3.55
N GLN A 115 -2.02 17.12 -3.14
CA GLN A 115 -0.90 17.58 -3.95
C GLN A 115 0.32 16.75 -3.56
N PHE A 116 1.25 16.56 -4.49
CA PHE A 116 2.52 15.90 -4.16
C PHE A 116 3.25 16.66 -3.06
N ASP A 117 3.83 15.91 -2.12
CA ASP A 117 4.79 16.48 -1.18
C ASP A 117 6.00 17.07 -1.93
N GLY A 118 6.68 17.99 -1.24
CA GLY A 118 8.00 18.42 -1.67
C GLY A 118 9.05 17.32 -1.49
N LEU A 119 10.30 17.64 -1.83
CA LEU A 119 11.45 16.76 -1.60
C LEU A 119 11.86 16.77 -0.11
N VAL A 120 11.04 16.13 0.73
CA VAL A 120 11.25 15.97 2.18
C VAL A 120 11.24 14.49 2.54
N MET A 121 11.75 14.11 3.71
CA MET A 121 11.68 12.71 4.15
C MET A 121 10.24 12.28 4.46
N PRO A 122 9.89 10.98 4.39
CA PRO A 122 8.50 10.52 4.59
C PRO A 122 7.91 10.87 5.97
N ALA A 123 8.76 11.02 7.00
CA ALA A 123 8.31 11.41 8.34
C ALA A 123 7.96 12.91 8.46
N GLN A 124 8.36 13.72 7.45
CA GLN A 124 8.12 15.16 7.39
C GLN A 124 6.93 15.50 6.46
N ALA A 125 6.62 14.62 5.51
CA ALA A 125 5.39 14.64 4.74
C ALA A 125 4.21 14.32 5.67
N THR A 126 3.47 15.35 6.05
CA THR A 126 2.43 15.30 7.09
C THR A 126 1.08 15.79 6.58
N GLN A 127 0.93 15.92 5.26
CA GLN A 127 -0.33 16.30 4.66
C GLN A 127 -1.43 15.28 4.98
N GLN A 128 -2.68 15.75 4.99
CA GLN A 128 -3.81 14.85 5.14
C GLN A 128 -3.91 13.94 3.91
N ARG A 129 -3.95 12.64 4.17
CA ARG A 129 -4.11 11.61 3.14
C ARG A 129 -5.56 11.24 2.92
N TYR A 130 -5.86 10.83 1.70
CA TYR A 130 -7.20 10.48 1.26
C TYR A 130 -7.21 9.20 0.45
N VAL A 131 -8.28 8.41 0.59
CA VAL A 131 -8.69 7.49 -0.48
C VAL A 131 -9.63 8.22 -1.43
N VAL A 132 -9.49 7.96 -2.73
CA VAL A 132 -10.29 8.59 -3.80
C VAL A 132 -11.22 7.59 -4.48
N MET A 133 -11.94 8.05 -5.51
CA MET A 133 -13.03 7.32 -6.16
C MET A 133 -12.71 5.84 -6.40
N LYS A 134 -13.72 4.99 -6.24
CA LYS A 134 -13.63 3.60 -6.64
C LYS A 134 -13.53 3.53 -8.16
N ALA A 135 -12.76 2.58 -8.66
CA ALA A 135 -12.56 2.41 -10.10
C ALA A 135 -12.63 0.93 -10.48
N THR A 136 -13.17 0.66 -11.66
CA THR A 136 -13.18 -0.68 -12.27
C THR A 136 -11.97 -0.93 -13.17
N ALA A 137 -11.30 0.14 -13.61
CA ALA A 137 -10.13 0.05 -14.46
C ALA A 137 -8.87 -0.27 -13.65
N ALA A 138 -8.12 -1.26 -14.15
CA ALA A 138 -6.67 -1.31 -14.05
C ALA A 138 -6.08 -0.48 -15.19
#